data_AF-A0A1H1FDQ0-F1
#
_entry.id   AF-A0A1H1FDQ0-F1
#
_cell.length_a   1.000
_cell.length_b   1.000
_cell.length_c   1.000
_cell.angle_alpha   90.00
_cell.angle_beta   90.00
_cell.angle_gamma   90.00
#
_symmetry.space_group_name_H-M   'P 1'
#
loop_
_entity.id
_entity.type
_entity.pdbx_description
1 polymer ?
#
loop_
_entity_poly.entity_id
_entity_poly.type
_entity_poly.pdbx_seq_one_letter_code
_entity_poly.pdbx_strand_id
1 'polypeptide(L)'
;MKMREWIKTTNFFLILAPLSTLVAQRNNPIDSTDLRKSAVIFVADKFAQARLIDLSYTYLPPFSFRNTSNEGIKSLDRANKFRQLNFNANVPILAGKKWLFNGTLGYRQTNLDFDLEKTEKDTFSLDRSFHYFSSSANVNYFSTLFNKKIIYTASVVLDGSDRRPERIKGFVMASMVLRSDDRTKMTVGAALGLDPGNPIFPFMPLFTYEHKLTRDFFLDFVFPQSVFVRTYITDNARLSLGSNLDGTQFYLYKLDGSKQTYEYRQLDINSGLVYEQGIGKYFVLTAKTGLKMIASGRILKKQDVFKDYIYEFKPDPTFYFNIGISFNPFSMLKSSHK
;
A
#
# COMPACT_ATOMS: atom_id res chain seq x y z
N MET A 1 24.48 15.17 16.42
CA MET A 1 23.48 15.86 15.56
C MET A 1 23.43 15.25 14.14
N LYS A 2 23.23 13.93 14.00
CA LYS A 2 23.20 13.25 12.67
C LYS A 2 22.06 12.23 12.49
N MET A 3 21.23 12.00 13.51
CA MET A 3 20.12 11.03 13.45
C MET A 3 18.81 11.65 12.92
N ARG A 4 18.69 12.99 12.91
CA ARG A 4 17.51 13.72 12.37
C ARG A 4 17.50 13.85 10.84
N GLU A 5 18.62 13.59 10.17
CA GLU A 5 18.73 13.59 8.70
C GLU A 5 18.26 12.27 8.08
N TRP A 6 18.34 11.17 8.83
CA TRP A 6 18.02 9.81 8.36
C TRP A 6 16.53 9.60 8.07
N ILE A 7 15.66 10.44 8.64
CA ILE A 7 14.19 10.36 8.53
C ILE A 7 13.64 11.28 7.42
N LYS A 8 14.48 12.13 6.79
CA LYS A 8 14.02 13.17 5.84
C LYS A 8 13.99 12.76 4.36
N THR A 9 14.44 11.55 4.02
CA THR A 9 14.65 11.13 2.62
C THR A 9 13.98 9.81 2.25
N THR A 10 13.08 9.31 3.08
CA THR A 10 12.53 7.97 2.91
C THR A 10 11.37 7.94 1.92
N ASN A 11 11.71 7.73 0.65
CA ASN A 11 10.73 7.46 -0.41
C ASN A 11 10.41 5.98 -0.48
N PHE A 12 9.35 5.59 0.21
CA PHE A 12 8.82 4.24 0.13
C PHE A 12 7.84 4.14 -1.05
N PHE A 13 8.34 3.68 -2.20
CA PHE A 13 7.50 2.93 -3.13
C PHE A 13 7.51 1.47 -2.67
N LEU A 14 6.50 1.09 -1.90
CA LEU A 14 6.13 -0.30 -1.71
C LEU A 14 4.69 -0.45 -2.20
N ILE A 15 4.56 -0.61 -3.52
CA ILE A 15 3.40 -1.31 -4.04
C ILE A 15 3.68 -2.78 -3.72
N LEU A 16 2.93 -3.29 -2.75
CA LEU A 16 2.80 -4.70 -2.44
C LEU A 16 2.69 -5.48 -3.75
N ALA A 17 3.72 -6.26 -4.10
CA ALA A 17 3.54 -7.35 -5.04
C ALA A 17 2.56 -8.31 -4.37
N PRO A 18 1.35 -8.49 -4.91
CA PRO A 18 0.43 -9.48 -4.39
C PRO A 18 0.99 -10.84 -4.79
N LEU A 19 1.57 -11.53 -3.83
CA LEU A 19 1.69 -12.97 -3.84
C LEU A 19 0.27 -13.54 -3.69
N SER A 20 -0.60 -13.49 -4.69
CA SER A 20 -1.88 -14.21 -4.69
C SER A 20 -1.99 -15.20 -5.86
N THR A 21 -2.49 -16.41 -5.60
CA THR A 21 -2.57 -17.56 -6.52
C THR A 21 -3.98 -18.11 -6.59
N LEU A 22 -4.26 -18.85 -7.68
CA LEU A 22 -5.12 -20.05 -7.75
C LEU A 22 -6.65 -19.88 -7.73
N VAL A 23 -7.20 -19.28 -8.79
CA VAL A 23 -8.46 -19.76 -9.36
C VAL A 23 -8.11 -20.81 -10.42
N ALA A 24 -7.97 -22.09 -10.01
CA ALA A 24 -8.11 -23.30 -10.84
C ALA A 24 -7.46 -24.51 -10.14
N GLN A 25 -8.12 -25.07 -9.12
CA GLN A 25 -8.10 -26.50 -8.77
C GLN A 25 -9.03 -26.69 -7.57
N ARG A 26 -10.32 -26.58 -7.84
CA ARG A 26 -11.40 -27.06 -6.98
C ARG A 26 -11.34 -28.59 -7.09
N ASN A 27 -10.80 -29.29 -6.08
CA ASN A 27 -11.23 -30.63 -5.64
C ASN A 27 -10.36 -31.36 -4.60
N ASN A 28 -9.21 -30.84 -4.13
CA ASN A 28 -8.43 -31.56 -3.10
C ASN A 28 -8.39 -30.83 -1.75
N PRO A 29 -8.47 -31.56 -0.61
CA PRO A 29 -8.32 -31.01 0.72
C PRO A 29 -6.97 -30.31 0.87
N ILE A 30 -6.95 -29.30 1.74
CA ILE A 30 -5.85 -28.33 1.92
C ILE A 30 -4.60 -29.06 2.41
N ASP A 31 -3.62 -29.23 1.52
CA ASP A 31 -2.30 -29.75 1.88
C ASP A 31 -1.34 -28.59 2.20
N SER A 32 -0.91 -28.52 3.46
CA SER A 32 0.03 -27.54 4.02
C SER A 32 1.42 -27.54 3.37
N THR A 33 1.69 -28.47 2.45
CA THR A 33 2.97 -28.61 1.75
C THR A 33 3.12 -27.73 0.49
N ASP A 34 2.05 -27.17 -0.07
CA ASP A 34 2.13 -26.29 -1.25
C ASP A 34 2.58 -24.87 -0.86
N LEU A 35 3.88 -24.63 -1.03
CA LEU A 35 4.55 -23.33 -0.82
C LEU A 35 3.83 -22.13 -1.41
N ARG A 36 3.23 -22.31 -2.59
CA ARG A 36 2.57 -21.22 -3.33
C ARG A 36 1.31 -20.81 -2.58
N LYS A 37 0.47 -21.78 -2.21
CA LYS A 37 -0.78 -21.53 -1.48
C LYS A 37 -0.51 -20.90 -0.11
N SER A 38 0.48 -21.39 0.63
CA SER A 38 0.80 -20.85 1.97
C SER A 38 1.32 -19.42 1.92
N ALA A 39 2.20 -19.08 0.97
CA ALA A 39 2.67 -17.70 0.77
C ALA A 39 1.50 -16.75 0.45
N VAL A 40 0.53 -17.26 -0.32
CA VAL A 40 -0.61 -16.49 -0.79
C VAL A 40 -1.61 -16.18 0.30
N ILE A 41 -1.96 -17.21 1.07
CA ILE A 41 -2.84 -17.06 2.22
C ILE A 41 -2.22 -16.08 3.22
N PHE A 42 -0.92 -16.16 3.46
CA PHE A 42 -0.23 -15.25 4.37
C PHE A 42 -0.34 -13.79 3.92
N VAL A 43 -0.06 -13.47 2.64
CA VAL A 43 -0.09 -12.09 2.16
C VAL A 43 -1.52 -11.53 2.07
N ALA A 44 -2.49 -12.33 1.58
CA ALA A 44 -3.90 -11.92 1.51
C ALA A 44 -4.56 -11.78 2.90
N ASP A 45 -4.04 -12.49 3.91
CA ASP A 45 -4.41 -12.31 5.31
C ASP A 45 -3.87 -11.00 5.88
N LYS A 46 -2.63 -10.62 5.59
CA LYS A 46 -2.04 -9.36 6.11
C LYS A 46 -2.54 -8.11 5.39
N PHE A 47 -2.84 -8.20 4.10
CA PHE A 47 -3.12 -7.04 3.27
C PHE A 47 -4.38 -7.20 2.42
N ALA A 48 -5.38 -6.36 2.68
CA ALA A 48 -6.63 -6.35 1.92
C ALA A 48 -6.40 -6.13 0.42
N GLN A 49 -5.51 -5.19 0.05
CA GLN A 49 -5.14 -4.91 -1.33
C GLN A 49 -4.40 -6.06 -2.05
N ALA A 50 -3.99 -7.12 -1.34
CA ALA A 50 -3.41 -8.31 -1.94
C ALA A 50 -4.45 -9.42 -2.23
N ARG A 51 -5.70 -9.23 -1.80
CA ARG A 51 -6.83 -10.13 -2.10
C ARG A 51 -7.21 -10.04 -3.57
N LEU A 52 -8.00 -11.00 -4.07
CA LEU A 52 -8.34 -11.07 -5.50
C LEU A 52 -9.02 -9.79 -5.98
N ILE A 53 -9.93 -9.24 -5.18
CA ILE A 53 -10.55 -7.92 -5.40
C ILE A 53 -10.61 -7.19 -4.06
N ASP A 54 -10.32 -5.89 -4.06
CA ASP A 54 -10.46 -4.98 -2.93
C ASP A 54 -11.07 -3.66 -3.42
N LEU A 55 -12.11 -3.19 -2.74
CA LEU A 55 -12.72 -1.88 -2.96
C LEU A 55 -12.78 -1.18 -1.61
N SER A 56 -12.20 0.00 -1.49
CA SER A 56 -12.22 0.77 -0.26
C SER A 56 -12.45 2.26 -0.49
N TYR A 57 -13.08 2.90 0.49
CA TYR A 57 -13.38 4.31 0.52
C TYR A 57 -12.81 4.92 1.80
N THR A 58 -11.98 5.94 1.66
CA THR A 58 -11.38 6.71 2.76
C THR A 58 -11.97 8.11 2.80
N TYR A 59 -12.30 8.56 4.00
CA TYR A 59 -12.73 9.92 4.29
C TYR A 59 -11.85 10.52 5.39
N LEU A 60 -11.41 11.76 5.16
CA LEU A 60 -10.81 12.62 6.18
C LEU A 60 -11.75 13.80 6.41
N PRO A 61 -12.04 14.16 7.67
CA PRO A 61 -12.70 15.42 8.01
C PRO A 61 -11.80 16.61 7.63
N PRO A 62 -12.34 17.83 7.61
CA PRO A 62 -11.54 19.02 7.31
C PRO A 62 -10.31 19.13 8.22
N PHE A 63 -9.17 19.49 7.65
CA PHE A 63 -7.90 19.60 8.37
C PHE A 63 -7.06 20.77 7.90
N SER A 64 -6.26 21.32 8.82
CA SER A 64 -5.31 22.38 8.51
C SER A 64 -3.98 21.80 8.03
N PHE A 65 -3.31 22.51 7.14
CA PHE A 65 -1.97 22.13 6.68
C PHE A 65 -1.09 23.36 6.48
N ARG A 66 0.21 23.15 6.67
CA ARG A 66 1.21 24.16 6.32
C ARG A 66 1.76 23.84 4.94
N ASN A 67 1.70 24.82 4.05
CA ASN A 67 2.36 24.76 2.75
C ASN A 67 3.75 25.38 2.87
N THR A 68 4.75 24.82 2.20
CA THR A 68 6.06 25.44 2.05
C THR A 68 6.52 25.26 0.62
N SER A 69 6.70 26.37 -0.09
CA SER A 69 7.34 26.38 -1.41
C SER A 69 8.86 26.49 -1.28
N ASN A 70 9.61 26.19 -2.35
CA ASN A 70 11.06 26.41 -2.40
C ASN A 70 11.49 27.86 -2.17
N GLU A 71 10.56 28.81 -2.32
CA GLU A 71 10.79 30.25 -2.06
C GLU A 71 10.52 30.63 -0.59
N GLY A 72 10.20 29.66 0.27
CA GLY A 72 10.02 29.86 1.71
C GLY A 72 8.67 30.44 2.12
N ILE A 73 7.73 30.59 1.18
CA ILE A 73 6.38 31.07 1.48
C ILE A 73 5.65 30.02 2.32
N LYS A 74 5.14 30.45 3.47
CA LYS A 74 4.36 29.63 4.40
C LYS A 74 2.95 30.20 4.53
N SER A 75 1.98 29.52 3.96
CA SER A 75 0.56 29.74 4.22
C SER A 75 0.05 28.65 5.17
N LEU A 76 -0.89 29.02 6.04
CA LEU A 76 -1.72 28.08 6.77
C LEU A 76 -2.99 27.90 5.96
N ASP A 77 -3.09 26.78 5.26
CA ASP A 77 -4.21 26.49 4.37
C ASP A 77 -5.11 25.43 5.02
N ARG A 78 -6.35 25.33 4.53
CA ARG A 78 -7.32 24.37 5.04
C ARG A 78 -7.80 23.44 3.92
N ALA A 79 -7.70 22.15 4.17
CA ALA A 79 -8.36 21.14 3.37
C ALA A 79 -9.79 20.98 3.89
N ASN A 80 -10.77 21.30 3.07
CA ASN A 80 -12.19 21.19 3.41
C ASN A 80 -12.73 19.79 3.14
N LYS A 81 -12.21 19.12 2.10
CA LYS A 81 -12.60 17.75 1.78
C LYS A 81 -11.41 16.96 1.28
N PHE A 82 -11.26 15.76 1.83
CA PHE A 82 -10.41 14.73 1.27
C PHE A 82 -11.18 13.41 1.26
N ARG A 83 -11.36 12.85 0.06
CA ARG A 83 -12.04 11.56 -0.15
C ARG A 83 -11.24 10.75 -1.14
N GLN A 84 -11.17 9.45 -0.90
CA GLN A 84 -10.41 8.57 -1.77
C GLN A 84 -11.16 7.26 -1.99
N LEU A 85 -11.38 6.91 -3.25
CA LEU A 85 -11.86 5.59 -3.66
C LEU A 85 -10.67 4.80 -4.19
N ASN A 86 -10.47 3.58 -3.70
CA ASN A 86 -9.44 2.67 -4.15
C ASN A 86 -10.08 1.37 -4.62
N PHE A 87 -9.68 0.90 -5.79
CA PHE A 87 -10.00 -0.41 -6.32
C PHE A 87 -8.70 -1.13 -6.67
N ASN A 88 -8.56 -2.38 -6.25
CA ASN A 88 -7.45 -3.24 -6.60
C ASN A 88 -7.97 -4.62 -7.03
N ALA A 89 -7.38 -5.19 -8.08
CA ALA A 89 -7.65 -6.54 -8.51
C ALA A 89 -6.35 -7.28 -8.82
N ASN A 90 -6.21 -8.51 -8.33
CA ASN A 90 -4.99 -9.31 -8.42
C ASN A 90 -5.26 -10.62 -9.13
N VAL A 91 -5.05 -10.65 -10.43
CA VAL A 91 -5.47 -11.74 -11.31
C VAL A 91 -4.31 -12.72 -11.51
N PRO A 92 -4.41 -13.98 -11.03
CA PRO A 92 -3.45 -15.00 -11.41
C PRO A 92 -3.63 -15.34 -12.90
N ILE A 93 -2.55 -15.26 -13.68
CA ILE A 93 -2.61 -15.47 -15.13
C ILE A 93 -2.14 -16.89 -15.47
N LEU A 94 -0.94 -17.28 -15.00
CA LEU A 94 -0.35 -18.58 -15.27
C LEU A 94 0.44 -19.09 -14.06
N ALA A 95 0.38 -20.39 -13.78
CA ALA A 95 1.11 -21.02 -12.70
C ALA A 95 1.84 -22.29 -13.17
N GLY A 96 3.15 -22.35 -12.94
CA GLY A 96 3.98 -23.52 -13.15
C GLY A 96 4.40 -24.17 -11.83
N LYS A 97 5.27 -25.18 -11.90
CA LYS A 97 5.76 -25.92 -10.72
C LYS A 97 6.54 -25.02 -9.74
N LYS A 98 7.39 -24.13 -10.26
CA LYS A 98 8.26 -23.24 -9.47
C LYS A 98 8.02 -21.76 -9.72
N TRP A 99 7.10 -21.40 -10.61
CA TRP A 99 6.86 -20.01 -10.97
C TRP A 99 5.37 -19.69 -10.99
N LEU A 100 5.05 -18.43 -10.72
CA LEU A 100 3.71 -17.88 -10.76
C LEU A 100 3.77 -16.53 -11.47
N PHE A 101 2.94 -16.37 -12.50
CA PHE A 101 2.70 -15.12 -13.18
C PHE A 101 1.32 -14.57 -12.81
N ASN A 102 1.28 -13.33 -12.34
CA ASN A 102 0.04 -12.64 -12.02
C ASN A 102 0.06 -11.21 -12.55
N GLY A 103 -1.13 -10.67 -12.78
CA GLY A 103 -1.36 -9.29 -13.15
C GLY A 103 -2.09 -8.56 -12.03
N THR A 104 -1.80 -7.27 -11.87
CA THR A 104 -2.50 -6.42 -10.91
C THR A 104 -3.09 -5.24 -11.65
N LEU A 105 -4.33 -4.88 -11.32
CA LEU A 105 -4.99 -3.66 -11.78
C LEU A 105 -5.33 -2.82 -10.56
N GLY A 106 -4.98 -1.54 -10.60
CA GLY A 106 -5.27 -0.58 -9.56
C GLY A 106 -5.96 0.65 -10.15
N TYR A 107 -6.97 1.14 -9.44
CA TYR A 107 -7.60 2.42 -9.72
C TYR A 107 -7.76 3.19 -8.41
N ARG A 108 -7.43 4.47 -8.46
CA ARG A 108 -7.59 5.38 -7.34
C ARG A 108 -8.15 6.71 -7.81
N GLN A 109 -9.23 7.12 -7.18
CA GLN A 109 -9.78 8.47 -7.33
C GLN A 109 -9.56 9.23 -6.03
N THR A 110 -8.89 10.38 -6.12
CA THR A 110 -8.66 11.28 -4.99
C THR A 110 -9.36 12.60 -5.25
N ASN A 111 -10.34 12.94 -4.41
CA ASN A 111 -11.03 14.22 -4.46
C ASN A 111 -10.48 15.11 -3.34
N LEU A 112 -9.95 16.27 -3.74
CA LEU A 112 -9.36 17.26 -2.85
C LEU A 112 -10.06 18.60 -3.04
N ASP A 113 -10.35 19.25 -1.93
CA ASP A 113 -10.94 20.59 -1.86
C ASP A 113 -10.14 21.39 -0.83
N PHE A 114 -9.47 22.44 -1.29
CA PHE A 114 -8.59 23.29 -0.49
C PHE A 114 -9.02 24.76 -0.59
N ASP A 115 -9.12 25.42 0.56
CA ASP A 115 -9.10 26.87 0.62
C ASP A 115 -7.64 27.31 0.73
N LEU A 116 -7.13 27.93 -0.34
CA LEU A 116 -5.82 28.58 -0.34
C LEU A 116 -6.01 30.07 -0.06
N GLU A 117 -5.16 30.64 0.80
CA GLU A 117 -5.06 32.10 0.88
C GLU A 117 -4.62 32.64 -0.49
N LYS A 118 -5.51 33.40 -1.15
CA LYS A 118 -5.23 33.97 -2.49
C LYS A 118 -4.15 35.03 -2.39
N THR A 119 -2.91 34.68 -2.72
CA THR A 119 -1.91 35.70 -3.10
C THR A 119 -2.27 36.25 -4.48
N GLU A 120 -2.05 37.54 -4.77
CA GLU A 120 -2.38 38.19 -6.06
C GLU A 120 -1.74 37.52 -7.31
N LYS A 121 -0.83 36.56 -7.13
CA LYS A 121 -0.20 35.75 -8.19
C LYS A 121 -0.66 34.29 -8.26
N ASP A 122 -1.49 33.81 -7.34
CA ASP A 122 -1.90 32.40 -7.29
C ASP A 122 -3.21 32.17 -8.06
N THR A 123 -3.10 31.57 -9.24
CA THR A 123 -4.22 31.17 -10.12
C THR A 123 -4.69 29.73 -9.87
N PHE A 124 -4.53 29.20 -8.65
CA PHE A 124 -4.87 27.80 -8.35
C PHE A 124 -6.07 27.70 -7.41
N SER A 125 -7.28 27.61 -7.96
CA SER A 125 -8.40 26.95 -7.26
C SER A 125 -8.34 25.45 -7.57
N LEU A 126 -8.10 24.62 -6.56
CA LEU A 126 -7.91 23.18 -6.71
C LEU A 126 -9.11 22.39 -6.17
N ASP A 127 -10.32 22.67 -6.65
CA ASP A 127 -11.43 21.70 -6.58
C ASP A 127 -11.24 20.71 -7.72
N ARG A 128 -10.65 19.55 -7.42
CA ARG A 128 -10.24 18.59 -8.45
C ARG A 128 -10.41 17.14 -7.99
N SER A 129 -10.97 16.35 -8.90
CA SER A 129 -10.92 14.89 -8.89
C SER A 129 -9.69 14.44 -9.66
N PHE A 130 -8.82 13.68 -9.00
CA PHE A 130 -7.63 13.09 -9.61
C PHE A 130 -7.81 11.59 -9.80
N HIS A 131 -7.56 11.12 -11.01
CA HIS A 131 -7.68 9.72 -11.38
C HIS A 131 -6.28 9.13 -11.60
N TYR A 132 -5.99 8.05 -10.90
CA TYR A 132 -4.74 7.30 -11.01
C TYR A 132 -5.05 5.85 -11.37
N PHE A 133 -4.38 5.35 -12.41
CA PHE A 133 -4.48 3.99 -12.87
C PHE A 133 -3.11 3.32 -12.76
N SER A 134 -3.09 2.08 -12.32
CA SER A 134 -1.90 1.23 -12.36
C SER A 134 -2.24 -0.14 -12.90
N SER A 135 -1.29 -0.72 -13.63
CA SER A 135 -1.31 -2.10 -14.05
C SER A 135 0.08 -2.68 -13.82
N SER A 136 0.18 -3.91 -13.32
CA SER A 136 1.47 -4.59 -13.20
C SER A 136 1.43 -6.02 -13.69
N ALA A 137 2.61 -6.50 -14.09
CA ALA A 137 2.89 -7.89 -14.36
C ALA A 137 3.96 -8.34 -13.36
N ASN A 138 3.67 -9.39 -12.59
CA ASN A 138 4.55 -9.88 -11.53
C ASN A 138 4.86 -11.37 -11.74
N VAL A 139 6.13 -11.73 -11.60
CA VAL A 139 6.62 -13.10 -11.62
C VAL A 139 7.17 -13.44 -10.24
N ASN A 140 6.72 -14.54 -9.67
CA ASN A 140 7.26 -15.10 -8.43
C ASN A 140 7.92 -16.44 -8.75
N TYR A 141 9.18 -16.64 -8.34
CA TYR A 141 9.93 -17.87 -8.47
C TYR A 141 10.24 -18.45 -7.09
N PHE A 142 9.82 -19.70 -6.87
CA PHE A 142 9.92 -20.42 -5.61
C PHE A 142 11.12 -21.38 -5.67
N SER A 143 12.03 -21.23 -4.71
CA SER A 143 13.23 -22.06 -4.62
C SER A 143 13.56 -22.38 -3.16
N THR A 144 14.68 -23.07 -2.98
CA THR A 144 15.27 -23.36 -1.67
C THR A 144 16.73 -22.91 -1.69
N LEU A 145 17.17 -22.26 -0.62
CA LEU A 145 18.55 -21.81 -0.40
C LEU A 145 18.89 -22.06 1.07
N PHE A 146 20.02 -22.72 1.37
CA PHE A 146 20.40 -23.15 2.73
C PHE A 146 19.32 -23.96 3.46
N ASN A 147 18.61 -24.86 2.74
CA ASN A 147 17.45 -25.60 3.24
C ASN A 147 16.30 -24.72 3.76
N LYS A 148 16.30 -23.42 3.41
CA LYS A 148 15.25 -22.47 3.70
C LYS A 148 14.51 -22.10 2.42
N LYS A 149 13.20 -21.91 2.56
CA LYS A 149 12.31 -21.55 1.45
C LYS A 149 12.60 -20.10 1.06
N ILE A 150 12.87 -19.85 -0.21
CA ILE A 150 13.13 -18.51 -0.75
C ILE A 150 12.20 -18.22 -1.92
N ILE A 151 11.72 -16.97 -1.98
CA ILE A 151 10.86 -16.47 -3.04
C ILE A 151 11.57 -15.29 -3.69
N TYR A 152 11.75 -15.37 -5.00
CA TYR A 152 12.21 -14.25 -5.82
C TYR A 152 11.01 -13.66 -6.54
N THR A 153 10.85 -12.35 -6.46
CA THR A 153 9.76 -11.64 -7.13
C THR A 153 10.34 -10.59 -8.06
N ALA A 154 9.84 -10.54 -9.28
CA ALA A 154 10.15 -9.48 -10.24
C ALA A 154 8.83 -8.88 -10.72
N SER A 155 8.79 -7.58 -10.94
CA SER A 155 7.56 -6.90 -11.32
C SER A 155 7.83 -5.67 -12.17
N VAL A 156 6.93 -5.47 -13.13
CA VAL A 156 6.90 -4.27 -13.99
C VAL A 156 5.53 -3.64 -13.81
N VAL A 157 5.52 -2.34 -13.48
CA VAL A 157 4.32 -1.55 -13.22
C VAL A 157 4.24 -0.46 -14.28
N LEU A 158 3.12 -0.36 -14.98
CA LEU A 158 2.74 0.79 -15.79
C LEU A 158 1.70 1.59 -15.01
N ASP A 159 1.91 2.90 -14.85
CA ASP A 159 0.93 3.77 -14.23
C ASP A 159 0.67 5.05 -15.02
N GLY A 160 -0.44 5.72 -14.72
CA GLY A 160 -0.87 6.92 -15.43
C GLY A 160 -2.10 7.58 -14.82
N SER A 161 -2.66 8.52 -15.57
CA SER A 161 -3.93 9.20 -15.26
C SER A 161 -5.00 8.84 -16.29
N ASP A 162 -6.17 9.45 -16.16
CA ASP A 162 -7.25 9.46 -17.16
C ASP A 162 -6.82 10.04 -18.52
N ARG A 163 -5.69 10.75 -18.58
CA ARG A 163 -5.21 11.39 -19.82
C ARG A 163 -4.27 10.52 -20.63
N ARG A 164 -3.31 9.87 -19.97
CA ARG A 164 -2.27 9.08 -20.63
C ARG A 164 -1.52 8.18 -19.64
N PRO A 165 -0.88 7.11 -20.13
CA PRO A 165 0.17 6.41 -19.40
C PRO A 165 1.33 7.38 -19.10
N GLU A 166 1.90 7.28 -17.91
CA GLU A 166 2.92 8.18 -17.42
C GLU A 166 4.24 7.48 -17.14
N ARG A 167 4.30 6.43 -16.30
CA ARG A 167 5.58 5.80 -15.97
C ARG A 167 5.54 4.28 -16.07
N ILE A 168 6.69 3.74 -16.44
CA ILE A 168 7.02 2.33 -16.27
C ILE A 168 8.03 2.25 -15.13
N LYS A 169 7.73 1.43 -14.12
CA LYS A 169 8.57 1.19 -12.94
C LYS A 169 8.87 -0.30 -12.86
N GLY A 170 10.07 -0.66 -12.43
CA GLY A 170 10.43 -2.04 -12.15
C GLY A 170 10.78 -2.22 -10.67
N PHE A 171 10.58 -3.42 -10.14
CA PHE A 171 11.21 -3.84 -8.90
C PHE A 171 11.54 -5.32 -8.90
N VAL A 172 12.58 -5.68 -8.15
CA VAL A 172 12.94 -7.07 -7.87
C VAL A 172 13.08 -7.24 -6.36
N MET A 173 12.69 -8.38 -5.80
CA MET A 173 12.90 -8.67 -4.39
C MET A 173 13.19 -10.14 -4.16
N ALA A 174 13.87 -10.44 -3.07
CA ALA A 174 14.08 -11.78 -2.59
C ALA A 174 13.72 -11.85 -1.11
N SER A 175 12.94 -12.87 -0.71
CA SER A 175 12.54 -13.08 0.68
C SER A 175 12.67 -14.55 1.07
N MET A 176 13.30 -14.81 2.21
CA MET A 176 13.56 -16.14 2.76
C MET A 176 12.78 -16.34 4.06
N VAL A 177 12.07 -17.46 4.14
CA VAL A 177 11.38 -17.88 5.37
C VAL A 177 12.41 -18.52 6.29
N LEU A 178 12.71 -17.84 7.40
CA LEU A 178 13.66 -18.32 8.40
C LEU A 178 13.02 -19.32 9.35
N ARG A 179 11.78 -19.03 9.76
CA ARG A 179 11.03 -19.79 10.75
C ARG A 179 9.53 -19.78 10.41
N SER A 180 8.87 -20.91 10.58
CA SER A 180 7.43 -21.06 10.39
C SER A 180 6.96 -22.24 11.24
N ASP A 181 6.64 -21.95 12.50
CA ASP A 181 6.01 -22.89 13.44
C ASP A 181 4.66 -22.34 13.93
N ASP A 182 3.97 -23.08 14.79
CA ASP A 182 2.62 -22.74 15.27
C ASP A 182 2.57 -21.44 16.09
N ARG A 183 3.72 -20.96 16.58
CA ARG A 183 3.81 -19.77 17.43
C ARG A 183 4.43 -18.59 16.70
N THR A 184 5.37 -18.83 15.79
CA THR A 184 6.20 -17.79 15.17
C THR A 184 6.41 -18.04 13.68
N LYS A 185 6.18 -16.99 12.88
CA LYS A 185 6.56 -16.95 11.47
C LYS A 185 7.48 -15.76 11.23
N MET A 186 8.59 -15.99 10.55
CA MET A 186 9.62 -14.98 10.35
C MET A 186 10.21 -15.09 8.95
N THR A 187 10.26 -13.95 8.26
CA THR A 187 10.85 -13.82 6.92
C THR A 187 11.83 -12.65 6.91
N VAL A 188 12.96 -12.82 6.23
CA VAL A 188 13.90 -11.73 5.91
C VAL A 188 14.03 -11.59 4.41
N GLY A 189 14.28 -10.39 3.93
CA GLY A 189 14.46 -10.17 2.52
C GLY A 189 15.00 -8.79 2.21
N ALA A 190 15.08 -8.52 0.92
CA ALA A 190 15.37 -7.20 0.40
C ALA A 190 14.64 -6.98 -0.93
N ALA A 191 14.26 -5.74 -1.18
CA ALA A 191 13.75 -5.28 -2.45
C ALA A 191 14.72 -4.29 -3.08
N LEU A 192 14.78 -4.30 -4.40
CA LEU A 192 15.43 -3.30 -5.22
C LEU A 192 14.43 -2.61 -6.15
N GLY A 193 14.39 -1.29 -6.09
CA GLY A 193 13.58 -0.46 -6.97
C GLY A 193 14.37 -0.07 -8.22
N LEU A 194 13.76 -0.27 -9.38
CA LEU A 194 14.28 0.11 -10.70
C LEU A 194 13.36 1.20 -11.26
N ASP A 195 13.39 2.39 -10.66
CA ASP A 195 12.65 3.57 -11.13
C ASP A 195 13.64 4.62 -11.67
N PRO A 196 13.59 4.94 -12.98
CA PRO A 196 14.45 5.95 -13.59
C PRO A 196 14.33 7.34 -12.93
N GLY A 197 13.17 7.68 -12.35
CA GLY A 197 12.93 8.98 -11.70
C GLY A 197 13.37 9.06 -10.25
N ASN A 198 13.97 8.01 -9.68
CA ASN A 198 14.35 8.00 -8.27
C ASN A 198 15.65 7.20 -8.00
N PRO A 199 16.80 7.64 -8.53
CA PRO A 199 18.06 6.87 -8.55
C PRO A 199 18.78 6.75 -7.18
N ILE A 200 18.27 7.35 -6.10
CA ILE A 200 19.06 7.55 -4.86
C ILE A 200 18.86 6.47 -3.79
N PHE A 201 17.86 5.57 -3.89
CA PHE A 201 17.72 4.44 -2.95
C PHE A 201 17.16 3.18 -3.62
N PRO A 202 18.02 2.36 -4.25
CA PRO A 202 17.60 1.13 -4.90
C PRO A 202 17.54 -0.06 -3.94
N PHE A 203 17.77 0.06 -2.62
CA PHE A 203 17.74 -1.10 -1.69
C PHE A 203 16.85 -0.86 -0.47
N MET A 204 16.03 -1.85 -0.15
CA MET A 204 15.10 -1.80 0.97
C MET A 204 15.06 -3.14 1.70
N PRO A 205 15.46 -3.19 2.99
CA PRO A 205 15.33 -4.41 3.76
C PRO A 205 13.85 -4.71 4.02
N LEU A 206 13.51 -5.99 3.94
CA LEU A 206 12.18 -6.53 4.21
C LEU A 206 12.28 -7.46 5.41
N PHE A 207 11.34 -7.32 6.35
CA PHE A 207 11.28 -8.21 7.50
C PHE A 207 9.84 -8.43 7.90
N THR A 208 9.45 -9.70 8.07
CA THR A 208 8.14 -10.04 8.63
C THR A 208 8.32 -10.89 9.88
N TYR A 209 7.49 -10.61 10.88
CA TYR A 209 7.47 -11.31 12.15
C TYR A 209 6.03 -11.37 12.65
N GLU A 210 5.47 -12.57 12.64
CA GLU A 210 4.21 -12.89 13.30
C GLU A 210 4.53 -13.73 14.53
N HIS A 211 4.01 -13.33 15.69
CA HIS A 211 4.19 -14.06 16.94
C HIS A 211 2.91 -14.14 17.76
N LYS A 212 2.55 -15.34 18.18
CA LYS A 212 1.45 -15.58 19.10
C LYS A 212 1.88 -15.22 20.54
N LEU A 213 1.42 -14.07 21.01
CA LEU A 213 1.72 -13.51 22.33
C LEU A 213 1.02 -14.31 23.43
N THR A 214 -0.27 -14.59 23.23
CA THR A 214 -1.12 -15.39 24.12
C THR A 214 -2.05 -16.28 23.29
N ARG A 215 -3.02 -16.96 23.91
CA ARG A 215 -3.99 -17.78 23.17
C ARG A 215 -4.71 -16.99 22.07
N ASP A 216 -5.03 -15.73 22.34
CA ASP A 216 -5.96 -14.92 21.55
C ASP A 216 -5.33 -13.67 20.92
N PHE A 217 -4.07 -13.35 21.28
CA PHE A 217 -3.35 -12.18 20.76
C PHE A 217 -2.14 -12.55 19.91
N PHE A 218 -2.01 -11.85 18.79
CA PHE A 218 -0.95 -12.01 17.81
C PHE A 218 -0.27 -10.67 17.56
N LEU A 219 1.05 -10.64 17.59
CA LEU A 219 1.86 -9.53 17.11
C LEU A 219 2.15 -9.77 15.62
N ASP A 220 1.77 -8.84 14.77
CA ASP A 220 2.03 -8.83 13.34
C ASP A 220 2.91 -7.63 12.99
N PHE A 221 4.18 -7.89 12.67
CA PHE A 221 5.13 -6.89 12.26
C PHE A 221 5.58 -7.15 10.81
N VAL A 222 5.44 -6.16 9.95
CA VAL A 222 5.88 -6.21 8.55
C VAL A 222 6.65 -4.93 8.28
N PHE A 223 7.96 -4.96 8.35
CA PHE A 223 8.80 -3.79 8.06
C PHE A 223 8.95 -3.60 6.55
N PRO A 224 8.82 -2.36 6.05
CA PRO A 224 8.54 -1.10 6.76
C PRO A 224 7.04 -0.79 6.89
N GLN A 225 6.17 -1.66 6.37
CA GLN A 225 4.78 -1.37 6.07
C GLN A 225 3.84 -1.25 7.28
N SER A 226 3.92 -2.12 8.28
CA SER A 226 2.91 -2.14 9.35
C SER A 226 3.35 -2.85 10.62
N VAL A 227 2.73 -2.45 11.73
CA VAL A 227 2.79 -3.14 13.02
C VAL A 227 1.39 -3.18 13.61
N PHE A 228 0.92 -4.37 13.98
CA PHE A 228 -0.40 -4.58 14.57
C PHE A 228 -0.34 -5.58 15.71
N VAL A 229 -1.13 -5.33 16.74
CA VAL A 229 -1.59 -6.36 17.67
C VAL A 229 -2.99 -6.75 17.25
N ARG A 230 -3.19 -8.03 16.96
CA ARG A 230 -4.44 -8.59 16.43
C ARG A 230 -5.02 -9.60 17.39
N THR A 231 -6.35 -9.62 17.47
CA THR A 231 -7.13 -10.65 18.17
C THR A 231 -8.33 -11.08 17.33
N TYR A 232 -8.79 -12.31 17.53
CA TYR A 232 -10.03 -12.81 16.92
C TYR A 232 -11.18 -12.64 17.93
N ILE A 233 -12.20 -11.87 17.56
CA ILE A 233 -13.41 -11.71 18.37
C ILE A 233 -14.31 -12.93 18.18
N THR A 234 -14.38 -13.44 16.94
CA THR A 234 -15.07 -14.67 16.59
C THR A 234 -14.26 -15.40 15.53
N ASP A 235 -14.67 -16.62 15.16
CA ASP A 235 -14.07 -17.35 14.03
C ASP A 235 -14.13 -16.59 12.69
N ASN A 236 -15.00 -15.57 12.60
CA ASN A 236 -15.19 -14.73 11.42
C ASN A 236 -14.83 -13.26 11.61
N ALA A 237 -14.39 -12.86 12.79
CA ALA A 237 -14.19 -11.46 13.10
C ALA A 237 -12.84 -11.27 13.77
N ARG A 238 -12.09 -10.27 13.31
CA ARG A 238 -10.82 -9.89 13.95
C ARG A 238 -10.75 -8.40 14.16
N LEU A 239 -10.03 -8.04 15.22
CA LEU A 239 -9.72 -6.67 15.58
C LEU A 239 -8.21 -6.54 15.65
N SER A 240 -7.69 -5.49 15.03
CA SER A 240 -6.28 -5.14 15.06
C SER A 240 -6.12 -3.70 15.54
N LEU A 241 -5.16 -3.45 16.41
CA LEU A 241 -4.73 -2.12 16.84
C LEU A 241 -3.28 -1.94 16.45
N GLY A 242 -2.96 -0.84 15.79
CA GLY A 242 -1.58 -0.55 15.40
C GLY A 242 -1.48 0.49 14.31
N SER A 243 -0.41 0.41 13.53
CA SER A 243 -0.09 1.40 12.50
C SER A 243 0.29 0.74 11.19
N ASN A 244 -0.10 1.35 10.08
CA ASN A 244 0.36 0.99 8.75
C ASN A 244 0.73 2.22 7.92
N LEU A 245 1.69 2.03 7.03
CA LEU A 245 2.00 2.96 5.97
C LEU A 245 0.99 2.82 4.84
N ASP A 246 0.68 3.95 4.21
CA ASP A 246 -0.10 4.03 2.97
C ASP A 246 0.49 5.14 2.09
N GLY A 247 0.25 5.08 0.79
CA GLY A 247 0.80 6.04 -0.16
C GLY A 247 -0.26 6.54 -1.12
N THR A 248 -0.33 7.86 -1.30
CA THR A 248 -1.19 8.51 -2.30
C THR A 248 -0.34 9.11 -3.41
N GLN A 249 -0.73 8.88 -4.67
CA GLN A 249 -0.04 9.44 -5.83
C GLN A 249 -1.05 9.75 -6.93
N PHE A 250 -0.82 10.83 -7.67
CA PHE A 250 -1.56 11.19 -8.88
C PHE A 250 -0.78 12.22 -9.70
N TYR A 251 -1.14 12.36 -10.97
CA TYR A 251 -0.47 13.26 -11.91
C TYR A 251 -1.22 14.59 -12.05
N LEU A 252 -0.45 15.65 -12.20
CA LEU A 252 -0.91 17.02 -12.34
C LEU A 252 -0.40 17.59 -13.67
N TYR A 253 -1.27 18.30 -14.38
CA TYR A 253 -1.00 18.84 -15.72
C TYR A 253 -1.21 20.34 -15.76
N LYS A 254 -0.40 21.04 -16.56
CA LYS A 254 -0.50 22.49 -16.81
C LYS A 254 -0.53 23.31 -15.51
N LEU A 255 0.32 22.93 -14.56
CA LEU A 255 0.44 23.54 -13.23
C LEU A 255 1.14 24.92 -13.28
N ASP A 256 1.69 25.30 -14.41
CA ASP A 256 2.44 26.55 -14.64
C ASP A 256 2.19 27.08 -16.06
N GLY A 257 1.12 26.61 -16.72
CA GLY A 257 0.85 26.88 -18.13
C GLY A 257 1.75 26.12 -19.13
N SER A 258 2.76 25.38 -18.66
CA SER A 258 3.66 24.61 -19.52
C SER A 258 3.09 23.23 -19.90
N LYS A 259 3.77 22.54 -20.84
CA LYS A 259 3.51 21.13 -21.18
C LYS A 259 4.08 20.13 -20.16
N GLN A 260 4.70 20.62 -19.08
CA GLN A 260 5.33 19.79 -18.06
C GLN A 260 4.28 18.99 -17.28
N THR A 261 4.64 17.75 -16.94
CA THR A 261 3.83 16.90 -16.05
C THR A 261 4.46 16.89 -14.67
N TYR A 262 3.61 17.07 -13.69
CA TYR A 262 3.92 17.06 -12.28
C TYR A 262 3.31 15.83 -11.63
N GLU A 263 3.89 15.39 -10.53
CA GLU A 263 3.43 14.25 -9.77
C GLU A 263 3.26 14.69 -8.32
N TYR A 264 2.08 14.43 -7.77
CA TYR A 264 1.86 14.48 -6.33
C TYR A 264 2.20 13.12 -5.73
N ARG A 265 3.02 13.12 -4.67
CA ARG A 265 3.38 11.91 -3.93
C ARG A 265 3.26 12.17 -2.44
N GLN A 266 2.54 11.30 -1.76
CA GLN A 266 2.26 11.39 -0.33
C GLN A 266 2.48 10.05 0.35
N LEU A 267 3.09 10.08 1.53
CA LEU A 267 3.30 8.96 2.43
C LEU A 267 2.57 9.23 3.74
N ASP A 268 1.71 8.29 4.13
CA ASP A 268 0.86 8.37 5.30
C ASP A 268 1.23 7.30 6.31
N ILE A 269 1.10 7.65 7.59
CA ILE A 269 1.09 6.73 8.71
C ILE A 269 -0.31 6.73 9.29
N ASN A 270 -1.04 5.65 9.06
CA ASN A 270 -2.37 5.42 9.58
C ASN A 270 -2.26 4.62 10.87
N SER A 271 -2.67 5.18 11.99
CA SER A 271 -2.62 4.52 13.30
C SER A 271 -4.01 4.43 13.88
N GLY A 272 -4.43 3.25 14.31
CA GLY A 272 -5.75 3.06 14.90
C GLY A 272 -6.24 1.62 14.86
N LEU A 273 -7.57 1.50 14.85
CA LEU A 273 -8.28 0.24 14.89
C LEU A 273 -8.65 -0.22 13.47
N VAL A 274 -8.50 -1.52 13.24
CA VAL A 274 -8.94 -2.22 12.04
C VAL A 274 -9.84 -3.36 12.48
N TYR A 275 -11.10 -3.31 12.08
CA TYR A 275 -12.05 -4.38 12.26
C TYR A 275 -12.30 -5.06 10.91
N GLU A 276 -12.28 -6.39 10.91
CA GLU A 276 -12.61 -7.19 9.73
C GLU A 276 -13.60 -8.28 10.07
N GLN A 277 -14.62 -8.41 9.23
CA GLN A 277 -15.71 -9.35 9.37
C GLN A 277 -15.87 -10.15 8.08
N GLY A 278 -15.77 -11.47 8.18
CA GLY A 278 -16.12 -12.39 7.09
C GLY A 278 -17.63 -12.36 6.83
N ILE A 279 -18.00 -12.23 5.56
CA ILE A 279 -19.38 -12.31 5.06
C ILE A 279 -19.46 -13.48 4.08
N GLY A 280 -20.20 -14.51 4.47
CA GLY A 280 -20.21 -15.78 3.75
C GLY A 280 -18.82 -16.42 3.68
N LYS A 281 -18.54 -17.12 2.58
CA LYS A 281 -17.27 -17.88 2.40
C LYS A 281 -16.13 -17.06 1.80
N TYR A 282 -16.44 -15.95 1.12
CA TYR A 282 -15.48 -15.30 0.23
C TYR A 282 -15.36 -13.80 0.40
N PHE A 283 -16.27 -13.13 1.11
CA PHE A 283 -16.20 -11.69 1.27
C PHE A 283 -15.69 -11.32 2.66
N VAL A 284 -14.94 -10.23 2.73
CA VAL A 284 -14.48 -9.64 3.99
C VAL A 284 -14.81 -8.16 3.94
N LEU A 285 -15.62 -7.71 4.91
CA LEU A 285 -15.84 -6.32 5.20
C LEU A 285 -14.70 -5.83 6.10
N THR A 286 -14.17 -4.65 5.80
CA THR A 286 -13.12 -4.00 6.58
C THR A 286 -13.58 -2.61 6.98
N ALA A 287 -13.41 -2.25 8.26
CA ALA A 287 -13.56 -0.89 8.75
C ALA A 287 -12.28 -0.48 9.47
N LYS A 288 -11.74 0.69 9.16
CA LYS A 288 -10.54 1.25 9.79
C LYS A 288 -10.82 2.65 10.27
N THR A 289 -10.29 3.00 11.43
CA THR A 289 -10.45 4.34 11.99
C THR A 289 -9.29 4.69 12.91
N GLY A 290 -8.94 5.96 12.98
CA GLY A 290 -7.89 6.43 13.89
C GLY A 290 -7.29 7.75 13.43
N LEU A 291 -5.98 7.90 13.61
CA LEU A 291 -5.23 9.09 13.21
C LEU A 291 -4.38 8.79 11.97
N LYS A 292 -4.48 9.65 10.96
CA LYS A 292 -3.62 9.68 9.79
C LYS A 292 -2.63 10.84 9.96
N MET A 293 -1.35 10.51 9.90
CA MET A 293 -0.27 11.49 9.85
C MET A 293 0.37 11.44 8.46
N ILE A 294 0.45 12.59 7.80
CA ILE A 294 1.06 12.72 6.49
C ILE A 294 2.55 13.00 6.71
N ALA A 295 3.38 11.94 6.61
CA ALA A 295 4.81 12.01 6.88
C ALA A 295 5.56 12.80 5.82
N SER A 296 5.09 12.74 4.57
CA SER A 296 5.62 13.51 3.45
C SER A 296 4.53 13.67 2.40
N GLY A 297 4.30 14.88 1.90
CA GLY A 297 3.42 15.17 0.77
C GLY A 297 4.10 16.18 -0.14
N ARG A 298 4.41 15.82 -1.38
CA ARG A 298 5.22 16.67 -2.28
C ARG A 298 4.67 16.70 -3.70
N ILE A 299 4.80 17.85 -4.34
CA ILE A 299 4.65 17.99 -5.79
C ILE A 299 6.04 18.13 -6.40
N LEU A 300 6.36 17.27 -7.36
CA LEU A 300 7.63 17.26 -8.08
C LEU A 300 7.37 17.22 -9.59
N LYS A 301 8.33 17.67 -10.40
CA LYS A 301 8.29 17.37 -11.84
C LYS A 301 8.45 15.87 -12.01
N LYS A 302 7.77 15.31 -13.00
CA LYS A 302 7.80 13.86 -13.26
C LYS A 302 9.21 13.30 -13.51
N GLN A 303 10.17 14.09 -13.96
CA GLN A 303 11.54 13.62 -14.23
C GLN A 303 12.50 13.92 -13.07
N ASP A 304 12.06 14.67 -12.07
CA ASP A 304 12.94 15.16 -11.01
C ASP A 304 12.98 14.16 -9.85
N VAL A 305 14.09 14.19 -9.13
CA VAL A 305 14.27 13.38 -7.93
C VAL A 305 13.44 13.98 -6.81
N PHE A 306 12.92 13.15 -5.91
CA PHE A 306 12.03 13.60 -4.82
C PHE A 306 12.59 14.68 -3.87
N LYS A 307 13.90 14.92 -3.90
CA LYS A 307 14.54 16.03 -3.15
C LYS A 307 14.22 17.38 -3.78
N ASP A 308 13.99 17.42 -5.08
CA ASP A 308 13.73 18.62 -5.87
C ASP A 308 12.22 18.84 -5.98
N TYR A 309 11.56 18.96 -4.82
CA TYR A 309 10.13 19.25 -4.76
C TYR A 309 9.88 20.73 -5.06
N ILE A 310 8.68 21.05 -5.53
CA ILE A 310 8.24 22.42 -5.78
C ILE A 310 7.40 22.92 -4.61
N TYR A 311 6.54 22.03 -4.10
CA TYR A 311 5.72 22.24 -2.93
C TYR A 311 5.84 21.07 -1.97
N GLU A 312 5.96 21.37 -0.68
CA GLU A 312 5.85 20.40 0.41
C GLU A 312 4.61 20.72 1.26
N PHE A 313 3.74 19.72 1.42
CA PHE A 313 2.54 19.77 2.24
C PHE A 313 2.83 19.08 3.57
N LYS A 314 2.64 19.80 4.67
CA LYS A 314 2.68 19.25 6.03
C LYS A 314 1.36 19.46 6.76
N PRO A 315 0.37 18.59 6.52
CA PRO A 315 -0.86 18.53 7.29
C PRO A 315 -0.62 18.15 8.74
N ASP A 316 -1.44 18.70 9.64
CA ASP A 316 -1.48 18.24 11.02
C ASP A 316 -2.12 16.84 11.09
N PRO A 317 -1.76 16.00 12.08
CA PRO A 317 -2.38 14.69 12.25
C PRO A 317 -3.91 14.80 12.32
N THR A 318 -4.58 14.04 11.46
CA THR A 318 -6.03 14.19 11.23
C THR A 318 -6.72 12.85 11.46
N PHE A 319 -7.92 12.88 12.03
CA PHE A 319 -8.73 11.67 12.14
C PHE A 319 -9.06 11.11 10.76
N TYR A 320 -9.16 9.80 10.60
CA TYR A 320 -9.59 9.20 9.33
C TYR A 320 -10.54 8.03 9.57
N PHE A 321 -11.35 7.78 8.56
CA PHE A 321 -12.22 6.63 8.49
C PHE A 321 -12.10 5.97 7.12
N ASN A 322 -12.08 4.64 7.09
CA ASN A 322 -12.01 3.85 5.87
C ASN A 322 -12.94 2.63 5.98
N ILE A 323 -13.78 2.42 4.97
CA ILE A 323 -14.57 1.19 4.82
C ILE A 323 -14.11 0.51 3.54
N GLY A 324 -14.01 -0.81 3.56
CA GLY A 324 -13.78 -1.60 2.37
C GLY A 324 -14.54 -2.91 2.36
N ILE A 325 -14.68 -3.46 1.16
CA ILE A 325 -15.12 -4.82 0.91
C ILE A 325 -14.10 -5.47 -0.01
N SER A 326 -13.76 -6.72 0.29
CA SER A 326 -12.81 -7.48 -0.50
C SER A 326 -13.31 -8.90 -0.74
N PHE A 327 -12.97 -9.44 -1.90
CA PHE A 327 -13.19 -10.83 -2.24
C PHE A 327 -11.89 -11.61 -2.05
N ASN A 328 -11.93 -12.53 -1.09
CA ASN A 328 -10.83 -13.43 -0.76
C ASN A 328 -11.30 -14.89 -0.84
N PRO A 329 -11.00 -15.61 -1.95
CA PRO A 329 -11.39 -17.01 -2.11
C PRO A 329 -10.67 -17.96 -1.12
N PHE A 330 -9.67 -17.46 -0.40
CA PHE A 330 -8.90 -18.21 0.61
C PHE A 330 -9.12 -17.69 2.03
N SER A 331 -10.20 -16.95 2.27
CA SER A 331 -10.50 -16.43 3.59
C SER A 331 -10.51 -17.58 4.61
N MET A 332 -9.62 -17.50 5.60
CA MET A 332 -9.57 -18.41 6.75
C MET A 332 -10.67 -18.08 7.78
N LEU A 333 -11.39 -16.97 7.60
CA LEU A 333 -12.57 -16.61 8.38
C LEU A 333 -13.69 -17.59 7.99
N LYS A 334 -13.98 -18.56 8.86
CA LYS A 334 -14.93 -19.66 8.63
C LYS A 334 -16.38 -19.16 8.58
N SER A 335 -16.93 -18.94 7.39
CA SER A 335 -18.37 -18.71 7.14
C SER A 335 -19.27 -19.34 8.20
N SER A 336 -19.95 -18.51 8.99
CA SER A 336 -21.01 -18.98 9.89
C SER A 336 -22.10 -19.60 9.02
N HIS A 337 -22.20 -20.92 9.04
CA HIS A 337 -23.43 -21.62 8.67
C HIS A 337 -24.25 -21.77 9.96
N LYS A 338 -25.39 -21.10 10.01
CA LYS A 338 -26.58 -21.67 10.62
C LYS A 338 -27.50 -22.11 9.49
#